data_AF-A0A4P8XLY3-F1
#
_entry.id   AF-A0A4P8XLY3-F1
#
_cell.length_a   1.000
_cell.length_b   1.000
_cell.length_c   1.000
_cell.angle_alpha   90.00
_cell.angle_beta   90.00
_cell.angle_gamma   90.00
#
_symmetry.space_group_name_H-M   'P 1'
#
loop_
_entity.id
_entity.type
_entity.pdbx_description
1 polymer ?
#
loop_
_entity_poly.entity_id
_entity_poly.type
_entity_poly.pdbx_seq_one_letter_code
_entity_poly.pdbx_strand_id
1 'polypeptide(L)'
;MKTRSYVLLAVILLAVAASPKLYALYQERIHFNKPLVSIIAFADLSIKGKFAREEKYYLEVEIERGYYTKAYDIDDPVRTYALSGKELYDQIQLDEKTDYAGVTLKSVVHIRELASDEAERLRMDPFLIISDQKYSKYVEIINLSK
;
A
#
# COMPACT_ATOMS: atom_id res chain seq x y z
N MET A 1 -51.80 -16.75 27.08
CA MET A 1 -51.35 -16.39 25.71
C MET A 1 -50.77 -14.97 25.57
N LYS A 2 -51.03 -14.01 26.46
CA LYS A 2 -50.54 -12.61 26.33
C LYS A 2 -49.03 -12.41 26.58
N THR A 3 -48.42 -13.20 27.46
CA THR A 3 -46.98 -13.10 27.80
C THR A 3 -46.04 -13.44 26.63
N ARG A 4 -46.44 -14.34 25.72
CA ARG A 4 -45.65 -14.69 24.53
C ARG A 4 -45.57 -13.54 23.53
N SER A 5 -46.62 -12.73 23.41
CA SER A 5 -46.66 -11.55 22.54
C SER A 5 -45.74 -10.44 23.04
N TYR A 6 -45.66 -10.21 24.36
CA TYR A 6 -44.76 -9.20 24.94
C TYR A 6 -43.28 -9.58 24.80
N VAL A 7 -42.96 -10.86 24.94
CA VAL A 7 -41.58 -11.36 24.70
C VAL A 7 -41.20 -11.16 23.23
N LEU A 8 -42.09 -11.45 22.30
CA LEU A 8 -41.84 -11.24 20.87
C LEU A 8 -41.61 -9.76 20.55
N LEU A 9 -42.45 -8.87 21.11
CA LEU A 9 -42.32 -7.42 20.94
C LEU A 9 -41.02 -6.88 21.54
N ALA A 10 -40.61 -7.39 22.70
CA ALA A 10 -39.36 -7.02 23.35
C ALA A 10 -38.14 -7.44 22.52
N VAL A 11 -38.15 -8.65 21.93
CA VAL A 11 -37.08 -9.14 21.05
C VAL A 11 -36.98 -8.30 19.77
N ILE A 12 -38.12 -7.93 19.19
CA ILE A 12 -38.16 -7.05 18.00
C ILE A 12 -37.62 -5.66 18.32
N LEU A 13 -38.04 -5.07 19.46
CA LEU A 13 -37.53 -3.78 19.91
C LEU A 13 -36.01 -3.81 20.19
N LEU A 14 -35.50 -4.91 20.77
CA LEU A 14 -34.08 -5.10 21.00
C LEU A 14 -33.30 -5.21 19.68
N ALA A 15 -33.84 -5.94 18.71
CA ALA A 15 -33.25 -6.06 17.37
C ALA A 15 -33.20 -4.70 16.68
N VAL A 16 -34.29 -3.91 16.71
CA VAL A 16 -34.36 -2.57 16.12
C VAL A 16 -33.41 -1.60 16.83
N ALA A 17 -33.30 -1.65 18.16
CA ALA A 17 -32.39 -0.80 18.92
C ALA A 17 -30.90 -1.15 18.73
N ALA A 18 -30.58 -2.43 18.49
CA ALA A 18 -29.22 -2.89 18.22
C ALA A 18 -28.81 -2.74 16.75
N SER A 19 -29.77 -2.64 15.83
CA SER A 19 -29.56 -2.54 14.38
C SER A 19 -28.59 -1.42 13.98
N PRO A 20 -28.68 -0.18 14.52
CA PRO A 20 -27.75 0.90 14.15
C PRO A 20 -26.30 0.59 14.56
N LYS A 21 -26.09 -0.04 15.72
CA LYS A 21 -24.74 -0.42 16.20
C LYS A 21 -24.17 -1.58 15.38
N LEU A 22 -24.99 -2.59 15.06
CA LEU A 22 -24.57 -3.69 14.20
C LEU A 22 -24.29 -3.23 12.76
N TYR A 23 -25.09 -2.29 12.25
CA TYR A 23 -24.88 -1.68 10.94
C TYR A 23 -23.61 -0.82 10.93
N ALA A 24 -23.35 -0.05 11.98
CA ALA A 24 -22.10 0.70 12.14
C ALA A 24 -20.88 -0.24 12.21
N LEU A 25 -20.94 -1.33 12.99
CA LEU A 25 -19.89 -2.36 13.05
C LEU A 25 -19.66 -3.06 11.70
N TYR A 26 -20.73 -3.29 10.94
CA TYR A 26 -20.66 -3.88 9.61
C TYR A 26 -20.07 -2.90 8.58
N GLN A 27 -20.49 -1.63 8.63
CA GLN A 27 -19.95 -0.55 7.81
C GLN A 27 -18.48 -0.29 8.14
N GLU A 28 -18.09 -0.29 9.42
CA GLU A 28 -16.69 -0.29 9.84
C GLU A 28 -15.97 -1.48 9.22
N ARG A 29 -16.46 -2.72 9.40
CA ARG A 29 -15.84 -3.91 8.78
C ARG A 29 -15.66 -3.80 7.26
N ILE A 30 -16.57 -3.14 6.56
CA ILE A 30 -16.47 -2.91 5.11
C ILE A 30 -15.49 -1.79 4.78
N HIS A 31 -15.51 -0.68 5.52
CA HIS A 31 -14.55 0.42 5.38
C HIS A 31 -13.12 -0.05 5.68
N PHE A 32 -12.94 -0.95 6.65
CA PHE A 32 -11.66 -1.55 7.04
C PHE A 32 -11.18 -2.67 6.08
N ASN A 33 -11.93 -3.02 5.03
CA ASN A 33 -11.50 -4.05 4.06
C ASN A 33 -11.03 -3.48 2.72
N LYS A 34 -11.14 -2.17 2.52
CA LYS A 34 -10.68 -1.53 1.30
C LYS A 34 -9.17 -1.30 1.37
N PRO A 35 -8.47 -1.32 0.21
CA PRO A 35 -7.13 -0.76 0.14
C PRO A 35 -7.18 0.69 0.64
N LEU A 36 -6.26 1.03 1.53
CA LEU A 36 -6.19 2.35 2.16
C LEU A 36 -5.74 3.40 1.15
N VAL A 37 -4.77 3.02 0.31
CA VAL A 37 -4.03 3.92 -0.57
C VAL A 37 -3.63 3.15 -1.83
N SER A 38 -3.91 3.74 -2.99
CA SER A 38 -3.35 3.34 -4.27
C SER A 38 -2.62 4.53 -4.86
N ILE A 39 -1.30 4.45 -5.00
CA ILE A 39 -0.49 5.52 -5.58
C ILE A 39 0.14 5.03 -6.87
N ILE A 40 0.09 5.89 -7.88
CA ILE A 40 0.94 5.79 -9.06
C ILE A 40 1.85 7.02 -9.03
N ALA A 41 3.15 6.79 -8.94
CA ALA A 41 4.14 7.86 -8.86
C ALA A 41 5.24 7.66 -9.91
N PHE A 42 5.77 8.78 -10.36
CA PHE A 42 7.00 8.88 -11.13
C PHE A 42 8.07 9.39 -10.18
N ALA A 43 9.16 8.65 -10.06
CA ALA A 43 10.31 9.02 -9.25
C ALA A 43 11.58 8.85 -10.08
N ASP A 44 12.48 9.81 -9.95
CA ASP A 44 13.84 9.72 -10.47
C ASP A 44 14.59 8.75 -9.54
N LEU A 45 14.78 7.52 -10.02
CA LEU A 45 15.43 6.45 -9.29
C LEU A 45 16.62 5.93 -10.09
N SER A 46 17.74 5.75 -9.40
CA SER A 46 18.93 5.12 -9.96
C SER A 46 18.92 3.62 -9.67
N ILE A 47 18.93 2.77 -10.70
CA ILE A 47 18.97 1.31 -10.52
C ILE A 47 20.36 0.88 -10.03
N LYS A 48 20.42 0.13 -8.93
CA LYS A 48 21.66 -0.40 -8.33
C LYS A 48 21.88 -1.87 -8.63
N GLY A 49 20.81 -2.64 -8.70
CA GLY A 49 20.89 -4.07 -8.96
C GLY A 49 19.53 -4.69 -9.17
N LYS A 50 19.51 -5.91 -9.69
CA LYS A 50 18.30 -6.72 -9.83
C LYS A 50 18.58 -8.15 -9.41
N PHE A 51 17.60 -8.81 -8.79
CA PHE A 51 17.72 -10.21 -8.38
C PHE A 51 16.37 -10.92 -8.38
N ALA A 52 16.39 -12.25 -8.34
CA ALA A 52 15.21 -13.08 -8.26
C ALA A 52 15.21 -13.94 -7.00
N ARG A 53 14.05 -14.12 -6.38
CA ARG A 53 13.87 -14.95 -5.17
C ARG A 53 12.48 -15.56 -5.18
N GLU A 54 12.37 -16.88 -5.02
CA GLU A 54 11.09 -17.59 -4.90
C GLU A 54 10.07 -17.17 -5.98
N GLU A 55 10.49 -17.21 -7.25
CA GLU A 55 9.69 -16.83 -8.44
C GLU A 55 9.28 -15.35 -8.52
N LYS A 56 9.76 -14.51 -7.60
CA LYS A 56 9.59 -13.05 -7.64
C LYS A 56 10.85 -12.36 -8.12
N TYR A 57 10.65 -11.22 -8.75
CA TYR A 57 11.70 -10.39 -9.33
C TYR A 57 11.77 -9.08 -8.58
N TYR A 58 12.98 -8.62 -8.31
CA TYR A 58 13.24 -7.45 -7.50
C TYR A 58 14.22 -6.52 -8.17
N LEU A 59 14.03 -5.24 -7.91
CA LEU A 59 14.94 -4.18 -8.30
C LEU A 59 15.38 -3.43 -7.05
N GLU A 60 16.68 -3.31 -6.89
CA GLU A 60 17.31 -2.42 -5.92
C GLU A 60 17.54 -1.06 -6.60
N VAL A 61 16.99 -0.02 -6.00
CA VAL A 61 16.99 1.34 -6.54
C VAL A 61 17.42 2.32 -5.46
N GLU A 62 18.13 3.37 -5.85
CA GLU A 62 18.41 4.52 -4.99
C GLU A 62 17.44 5.63 -5.36
N ILE A 63 16.68 6.13 -4.36
CA ILE A 63 15.89 7.35 -4.51
C ILE A 63 16.86 8.51 -4.65
N GLU A 64 16.89 9.14 -5.82
CA GLU A 64 17.84 10.22 -6.07
C GLU A 64 17.63 11.39 -5.11
N ARG A 65 18.74 12.07 -4.77
CA ARG A 65 18.73 13.22 -3.87
C ARG A 65 17.96 14.38 -4.50
N GLY A 66 16.69 14.50 -4.15
CA GLY A 66 15.75 15.46 -4.72
C GLY A 66 14.63 15.83 -3.75
N TYR A 67 13.46 16.11 -4.31
CA TYR A 67 12.26 16.50 -3.57
C TYR A 67 11.93 15.48 -2.47
N TYR A 68 11.84 14.19 -2.81
CA TYR A 68 11.43 13.15 -1.86
C TYR A 68 12.44 12.94 -0.73
N THR A 69 13.73 12.81 -1.04
CA THR A 69 14.75 12.63 0.01
C THR A 69 14.80 13.78 1.01
N LYS A 70 14.51 15.03 0.57
CA LYS A 70 14.48 16.21 1.44
C LYS A 70 13.16 16.34 2.19
N ALA A 71 12.04 16.11 1.53
CA ALA A 71 10.71 16.24 2.12
C ALA A 71 10.46 15.20 3.22
N TYR A 72 11.07 14.02 3.08
CA TYR A 72 10.86 12.87 3.98
C TYR A 72 12.07 12.54 4.85
N ASP A 73 13.12 13.37 4.84
CA ASP A 73 14.36 13.17 5.62
C ASP A 73 14.91 11.74 5.52
N ILE A 74 15.14 11.30 4.28
CA ILE A 74 15.51 9.90 4.00
C ILE A 74 17.01 9.71 4.23
N ASP A 75 17.37 9.10 5.37
CA ASP A 75 18.76 8.79 5.73
C ASP A 75 19.38 7.69 4.84
N ASP A 76 18.64 6.62 4.59
CA ASP A 76 19.01 5.53 3.68
C ASP A 76 18.12 5.58 2.44
N PRO A 77 18.62 6.04 1.27
CA PRO A 77 17.82 6.18 0.06
C PRO A 77 17.67 4.89 -0.75
N VAL A 78 18.31 3.78 -0.35
CA VAL A 78 18.29 2.53 -1.11
C VAL A 78 17.06 1.71 -0.75
N ARG A 79 16.27 1.35 -1.76
CA ARG A 79 15.00 0.63 -1.63
C ARG A 79 15.02 -0.59 -2.52
N THR A 80 14.33 -1.64 -2.07
CA THR A 80 14.11 -2.84 -2.87
C THR A 80 12.63 -2.97 -3.13
N TYR A 81 12.26 -2.91 -4.41
CA TYR A 81 10.87 -3.04 -4.83
C TYR A 81 10.67 -4.32 -5.64
N ALA A 82 9.49 -4.90 -5.51
CA ALA A 82 9.09 -6.00 -6.39
C ALA A 82 8.82 -5.45 -7.80
N LEU A 83 9.07 -6.27 -8.82
CA LEU A 83 8.67 -6.00 -10.19
C LEU A 83 7.36 -6.74 -10.48
N SER A 84 6.52 -6.14 -11.33
CA SER A 84 5.24 -6.72 -11.75
C SER A 84 5.35 -8.07 -12.46
N GLY A 85 6.52 -8.41 -12.98
CA GLY A 85 6.76 -9.71 -13.56
C GLY A 85 8.14 -9.87 -14.21
N LYS A 86 8.36 -11.08 -14.74
CA LYS A 86 9.60 -11.47 -15.41
C LYS A 86 9.90 -10.62 -16.64
N GLU A 87 8.86 -10.25 -17.40
CA GLU A 87 9.02 -9.45 -18.63
C GLU A 87 9.74 -8.13 -18.33
N LEU A 88 9.30 -7.43 -17.29
CA LEU A 88 9.94 -6.20 -16.85
C LEU A 88 11.36 -6.44 -16.34
N TYR A 89 11.59 -7.52 -15.60
CA TYR A 89 12.92 -7.91 -15.14
C TYR A 89 13.92 -8.17 -16.27
N ASP A 90 13.47 -8.82 -17.34
CA ASP A 90 14.31 -9.15 -18.50
C ASP A 90 14.68 -7.90 -19.33
N GLN A 91 13.84 -6.84 -19.31
CA GLN A 91 14.09 -5.58 -20.01
C GLN A 91 15.18 -4.71 -19.35
N ILE A 92 15.54 -5.00 -18.10
CA ILE A 92 16.49 -4.20 -17.32
C ILE A 92 17.92 -4.65 -17.66
N GLN A 93 18.74 -3.72 -18.14
CA GLN A 93 20.16 -3.95 -18.42
C GLN A 93 20.97 -3.18 -17.37
N LEU A 94 21.80 -3.89 -16.61
CA LEU A 94 22.65 -3.29 -15.56
C LEU A 94 24.01 -2.86 -16.12
N ASP A 95 24.36 -3.44 -17.26
CA ASP A 95 25.54 -3.17 -18.06
C ASP A 95 25.31 -1.95 -18.95
N GLU A 96 26.05 -0.88 -18.63
CA GLU A 96 26.20 0.37 -19.42
C GLU A 96 25.02 1.34 -19.42
N LYS A 97 25.29 2.57 -18.92
CA LYS A 97 24.70 3.90 -19.24
C LYS A 97 23.23 3.95 -19.70
N THR A 98 22.39 3.06 -19.24
CA THR A 98 20.98 3.06 -19.58
C THR A 98 20.33 4.00 -18.60
N ASP A 99 20.18 5.25 -19.04
CA ASP A 99 19.45 6.26 -18.29
C ASP A 99 17.97 5.89 -18.38
N TYR A 100 17.39 5.49 -17.25
CA TYR A 100 15.96 5.30 -17.14
C TYR A 100 15.35 6.65 -16.77
N ALA A 101 14.62 7.27 -17.71
CA ALA A 101 13.96 8.56 -17.52
C ALA A 101 12.93 8.58 -16.37
N GLY A 102 12.51 7.40 -15.89
CA GLY A 102 11.73 7.29 -14.67
C GLY A 102 11.13 5.90 -14.48
N VAL A 103 10.70 5.62 -13.25
CA VAL A 103 9.97 4.39 -12.92
C VAL A 103 8.52 4.70 -12.61
N THR A 104 7.62 3.78 -12.94
CA THR A 104 6.23 3.83 -12.48
C THR A 104 6.05 2.86 -11.34
N LEU A 105 5.76 3.42 -10.16
CA LEU A 105 5.47 2.66 -8.96
C LEU A 105 3.97 2.49 -8.81
N LYS A 106 3.54 1.31 -8.39
CA LYS A 106 2.20 1.04 -7.89
C LYS A 106 2.34 0.57 -6.44
N SER A 107 1.52 1.11 -5.56
CA SER A 107 1.43 0.57 -4.21
C SER A 107 0.00 0.40 -3.77
N VAL A 108 -0.29 -0.72 -3.10
CA VAL A 108 -1.60 -1.03 -2.55
C VAL A 108 -1.41 -1.58 -1.13
N VAL A 109 -1.92 -0.85 -0.14
CA VAL A 109 -1.85 -1.27 1.28
C VAL A 109 -3.23 -1.59 1.80
N HIS A 110 -3.37 -2.76 2.43
CA HIS A 110 -4.57 -3.09 3.18
C HIS A 110 -4.45 -2.59 4.61
N ILE A 111 -5.47 -1.89 5.10
CA ILE A 111 -5.47 -1.32 6.47
C ILE A 111 -5.30 -2.37 7.56
N ARG A 112 -5.66 -3.63 7.30
CA ARG A 112 -5.46 -4.76 8.22
C ARG A 112 -3.99 -5.06 8.49
N GLU A 113 -3.08 -4.58 7.65
CA GLU A 113 -1.65 -4.79 7.79
C GLU A 113 -0.95 -3.66 8.55
N LEU A 114 -1.70 -2.65 9.01
CA LEU A 114 -1.19 -1.45 9.66
C LEU A 114 -1.81 -1.28 11.05
N ALA A 115 -1.05 -0.69 11.97
CA ALA A 115 -1.63 -0.14 13.20
C ALA A 115 -2.49 1.10 12.89
N SER A 116 -3.42 1.45 13.78
CA SER A 116 -4.40 2.53 13.54
C SER A 116 -3.76 3.90 13.31
N ASP A 117 -2.71 4.21 14.06
CA ASP A 117 -1.91 5.43 13.95
C ASP A 117 -1.10 5.48 12.64
N GLU A 118 -0.56 4.34 12.21
CA GLU A 118 0.11 4.23 10.90
C GLU A 118 -0.86 4.43 9.74
N ALA A 119 -2.07 3.87 9.85
CA ALA A 119 -3.12 4.06 8.86
C ALA A 119 -3.57 5.52 8.77
N GLU A 120 -3.63 6.25 9.89
CA GLU A 120 -3.91 7.68 9.89
C GLU A 120 -2.80 8.48 9.22
N ARG A 121 -1.53 8.20 9.54
CA ARG A 121 -0.37 8.82 8.89
C ARG A 121 -0.37 8.61 7.37
N LEU A 122 -0.58 7.37 6.92
CA LEU A 122 -0.62 7.04 5.49
C LEU A 122 -1.82 7.65 4.75
N ARG A 123 -2.94 7.92 5.43
CA ARG A 123 -4.06 8.68 4.84
C ARG A 123 -3.72 10.14 4.65
N MET A 124 -2.98 10.74 5.60
CA MET A 124 -2.58 12.14 5.52
C MET A 124 -1.47 12.37 4.50
N ASP A 125 -0.51 11.45 4.45
CA ASP A 125 0.58 11.48 3.47
C ASP A 125 0.80 10.11 2.83
N PRO A 126 0.12 9.86 1.69
CA PRO A 126 0.27 8.62 0.95
C PRO A 126 1.70 8.37 0.45
N PHE A 127 2.46 9.40 0.11
CA PHE A 127 3.79 9.27 -0.49
C PHE A 127 4.85 8.74 0.48
N LEU A 128 4.56 8.79 1.79
CA LEU A 128 5.36 8.14 2.85
C LEU A 128 5.68 6.67 2.54
N ILE A 129 4.79 6.01 1.80
CA ILE A 129 4.94 4.59 1.44
C ILE A 129 6.14 4.30 0.55
N ILE A 130 6.56 5.27 -0.25
CA ILE A 130 7.72 5.16 -1.14
C ILE A 130 8.98 5.47 -0.35
N SER A 131 8.92 6.43 0.58
CA SER A 131 10.07 6.91 1.34
C SER A 131 10.51 5.97 2.45
N ASP A 132 9.61 5.26 3.14
CA ASP A 132 9.98 4.40 4.28
C ASP A 132 10.24 2.94 3.84
N GLN A 133 11.42 2.42 4.21
CA GLN A 133 11.82 1.04 3.94
C GLN A 133 10.80 0.01 4.43
N LYS A 134 10.14 0.26 5.58
CA LYS A 134 9.12 -0.63 6.17
C LYS A 134 7.98 -0.92 5.19
N TYR A 135 7.64 0.04 4.34
CA TYR A 135 6.53 -0.08 3.40
C TYR A 135 6.93 -0.54 1.99
N SER A 136 8.22 -0.73 1.72
CA SER A 136 8.71 -1.15 0.39
C SER A 136 8.09 -2.48 -0.09
N LYS A 137 7.69 -3.36 0.83
CA LYS A 137 6.97 -4.61 0.53
C LYS A 137 5.59 -4.42 -0.12
N TYR A 138 5.03 -3.23 -0.05
CA TYR A 138 3.75 -2.86 -0.67
C TYR A 138 3.92 -2.20 -2.03
N VAL A 139 5.16 -1.93 -2.45
CA VAL A 139 5.48 -1.20 -3.66
C VAL A 139 5.92 -2.19 -4.74
N GLU A 140 5.32 -2.04 -5.90
CA GLU A 140 5.60 -2.79 -7.11
C GLU A 140 5.98 -1.81 -8.23
N ILE A 141 7.14 -2.01 -8.85
CA ILE A 141 7.49 -1.32 -10.08
C ILE A 141 6.74 -2.02 -11.21
N ILE A 142 5.85 -1.29 -11.86
CA ILE A 142 5.00 -1.83 -12.93
C ILE A 142 5.48 -1.44 -14.33
N ASN A 143 6.33 -0.41 -14.44
CA ASN A 143 6.89 0.05 -15.70
C ASN A 143 8.19 0.84 -15.49
N LEU A 144 9.02 0.87 -16.53
CA LEU A 144 10.25 1.66 -16.62
C LEU A 144 10.21 2.47 -17.93
N SER A 145 10.44 3.77 -17.83
CA SER A 145 10.58 4.65 -18.99
C SER A 145 12.05 4.81 -19.32
N LYS A 146 12.41 4.64 -20.59
CA LYS A 146 13.75 4.91 -21.14
C LYS A 146 13.77 6.30 -21.78
#